data_AF-A0A2U2C306-F1
#
_entry.id   AF-A0A2U2C306-F1
#
_cell.length_a   1.000
_cell.length_b   1.000
_cell.length_c   1.000
_cell.angle_alpha   90.00
_cell.angle_beta   90.00
_cell.angle_gamma   90.00
#
_symmetry.space_group_name_H-M   'P 1'
#
loop_
_entity.id
_entity.type
_entity.pdbx_description
1 polymer ?
#
loop_
_entity_poly.entity_id
_entity_poly.type
_entity_poly.pdbx_seq_one_letter_code
_entity_poly.pdbx_strand_id
1 'polypeptide(L)' 'MDYEALVNLQGYVKFFLILIVFVLFYSYAFSIYRRDRKGERDFEKYSKLVHDDSSVSEPLEKREEKEKVIGNKEK' A
#
# COMPACT_ATOMS: atom_id res chain seq x y z
N MET A 1 -38.07 19.40 0.42
CA MET A 1 -36.77 20.08 0.21
C MET A 1 -36.84 20.81 -1.11
N ASP A 2 -36.37 22.05 -1.16
CA ASP A 2 -36.32 22.80 -2.41
C ASP A 2 -35.43 22.10 -3.44
N TYR A 3 -35.84 22.14 -4.70
CA TYR A 3 -35.12 21.51 -5.80
C TYR A 3 -33.67 21.99 -5.89
N GLU A 4 -33.46 23.29 -5.69
CA GLU A 4 -32.13 23.90 -5.66
C GLU A 4 -31.25 23.30 -4.55
N ALA A 5 -31.81 23.04 -3.37
CA ALA A 5 -31.07 22.43 -2.26
C ALA A 5 -30.62 21.00 -2.61
N LEU A 6 -31.45 20.23 -3.31
CA LEU A 6 -31.11 18.87 -3.77
C LEU A 6 -29.98 18.89 -4.80
N VAL A 7 -30.03 19.81 -5.76
CA VAL A 7 -28.99 19.96 -6.80
C VAL A 7 -27.65 20.38 -6.17
N ASN A 8 -27.67 21.33 -5.25
CA ASN A 8 -26.47 21.77 -4.54
C ASN A 8 -25.87 20.64 -3.71
N LEU A 9 -26.68 19.91 -2.95
CA LEU A 9 -26.22 18.76 -2.16
C LEU A 9 -25.58 17.69 -3.06
N GLN A 10 -26.20 17.38 -4.20
CA GLN A 10 -25.64 16.43 -5.17
C GLN A 10 -24.26 16.88 -5.67
N GLY A 11 -24.08 18.18 -5.94
CA GLY A 11 -22.80 18.77 -6.33
C GLY A 11 -21.71 18.56 -5.27
N TYR A 12 -22.02 18.89 -4.01
CA TYR A 12 -21.08 18.69 -2.90
C TYR A 12 -20.72 17.22 -2.70
N VAL A 13 -21.70 16.30 -2.76
CA VAL A 13 -21.44 14.86 -2.63
C VAL A 13 -20.46 14.39 -3.70
N LYS A 14 -20.67 14.77 -4.97
CA LYS A 14 -19.75 14.42 -6.07
C LYS A 14 -18.34 14.98 -5.85
N PHE A 15 -18.24 16.24 -5.43
CA PHE A 15 -16.95 16.87 -5.15
C PHE A 15 -16.19 16.15 -4.02
N PHE A 16 -16.87 15.87 -2.91
CA PHE A 16 -16.24 15.17 -1.77
C PHE A 16 -15.85 13.74 -2.11
N LEU A 17 -16.62 13.04 -2.95
CA LEU A 17 -16.25 11.71 -3.43
C LEU A 17 -14.90 11.75 -4.16
N ILE A 18 -14.74 12.69 -5.10
CA ILE A 18 -13.47 12.90 -5.81
C ILE A 18 -12.35 13.29 -4.84
N LEU A 19 -12.62 14.23 -3.92
CA LEU A 19 -11.65 14.69 -2.93
C LEU A 19 -11.14 13.53 -2.04
N ILE A 20 -12.04 12.64 -1.59
CA ILE A 20 -11.67 11.47 -0.79
C ILE A 20 -10.73 10.56 -1.59
N VAL A 21 -11.04 10.28 -2.86
CA VAL A 21 -10.17 9.47 -3.73
C VAL A 21 -8.79 10.11 -3.88
N PHE A 22 -8.73 11.44 -4.08
CA PHE A 22 -7.46 12.18 -4.12
C PHE A 22 -6.67 12.06 -2.83
N VAL A 23 -7.32 12.24 -1.67
CA VAL A 23 -6.68 12.11 -0.36
C VAL A 23 -6.15 10.70 -0.13
N LEU A 24 -6.91 9.67 -0.51
CA LEU A 24 -6.48 8.28 -0.40
C LEU A 24 -5.24 8.00 -1.25
N PHE A 25 -5.23 8.41 -2.52
CA PHE A 25 -4.07 8.20 -3.39
C PHE A 25 -2.86 9.01 -2.96
N TYR A 26 -3.05 10.27 -2.57
CA TYR A 26 -1.95 11.11 -2.11
C TYR A 26 -1.36 10.60 -0.79
N SER A 27 -2.22 10.22 0.16
CA SER A 27 -1.75 9.63 1.43
C SER A 27 -1.04 8.28 1.22
N TYR A 28 -1.49 7.46 0.26
CA TYR A 28 -0.79 6.23 -0.12
C TYR A 28 0.61 6.50 -0.68
N ALA A 29 0.72 7.42 -1.65
CA ALA A 29 2.02 7.81 -2.22
C ALA A 29 2.95 8.40 -1.14
N PHE A 30 2.42 9.29 -0.29
CA PHE A 30 3.15 9.84 0.85
C PHE A 30 3.61 8.75 1.83
N SER A 31 2.77 7.74 2.07
CA SER A 31 3.08 6.63 2.95
C SER A 31 4.23 5.77 2.42
N ILE A 32 4.30 5.52 1.11
CA ILE A 32 5.44 4.84 0.48
C ILE A 32 6.71 5.66 0.68
N TYR A 33 6.68 6.94 0.29
CA TYR A 33 7.82 7.85 0.42
C TYR A 33 8.34 7.93 1.86
N ARG A 34 7.43 7.97 2.85
CA ARG A 34 7.79 8.03 4.27
C ARG A 34 8.50 6.75 4.74
N ARG A 35 8.05 5.57 4.32
CA ARG A 35 8.68 4.28 4.70
C ARG A 35 10.06 4.13 4.08
N ASP A 36 10.21 4.60 2.84
CA ASP A 36 11.48 4.62 2.12
C ASP A 36 12.50 5.54 2.81
N ARG A 37 12.10 6.78 3.10
CA ARG A 37 12.92 7.77 3.84
C ARG A 37 13.34 7.32 5.24
N LYS A 38 12.54 6.50 5.91
CA LYS A 38 12.85 5.95 7.23
C LYS A 38 13.73 4.70 7.18
N GLY A 39 13.93 4.11 5.99
CA GLY A 39 14.61 2.82 5.84
C GLY A 39 13.82 1.63 6.40
N GLU A 40 12.52 1.78 6.68
CA GLU A 40 11.66 0.67 7.15
C GLU A 40 11.44 -0.37 6.04
N ARG A 41 11.44 0.09 4.78
CA ARG A 41 11.32 -0.76 3.59
C ARG A 41 12.08 -0.12 2.44
N ASP A 42 13.07 -0.84 1.93
CA ASP A 42 13.73 -0.51 0.66
C ASP A 42 12.78 -0.91 -0.48
N PHE A 43 12.28 0.09 -1.22
CA PHE A 43 11.44 -0.14 -2.40
C PHE A 43 12.26 -0.29 -3.70
N GLU A 44 13.52 0.15 -3.72
CA GLU A 44 14.41 0.03 -4.87
C GLU A 44 14.77 -1.42 -5.16
N LYS A 45 14.85 -2.27 -4.13
CA LYS A 45 15.12 -3.72 -4.27
C LYS A 45 14.15 -4.42 -5.23
N TYR A 46 12.89 -3.99 -5.28
CA TYR A 46 11.87 -4.56 -6.18
C TYR A 46 12.13 -4.17 -7.63
N SER A 47 12.59 -2.94 -7.88
CA SER A 47 13.00 -2.50 -9.22
C SER A 47 14.25 -3.26 -9.68
N LYS A 48 15.21 -3.46 -8.77
CA LYS A 48 16.44 -4.20 -9.04
C LYS A 48 16.19 -5.66 -9.46
N LEU A 49 15.18 -6.32 -8.88
CA LEU A 49 14.83 -7.69 -9.24
C LEU A 49 14.50 -7.85 -10.74
N VAL A 50 13.82 -6.86 -11.33
CA VAL A 50 13.47 -6.92 -12.77
C VAL A 50 14.69 -6.73 -13.67
N HIS A 51 15.72 -6.04 -13.18
CA HIS A 51 16.94 -5.75 -13.92
C HIS A 51 18.03 -6.81 -13.68
N ASP A 52 17.80 -7.75 -12.76
CA ASP A 52 18.72 -8.83 -12.46
C ASP A 52 18.34 -10.08 -13.27
N ASP A 53 19.03 -10.29 -14.38
CA ASP A 53 18.85 -11.46 -15.26
C ASP A 53 19.44 -12.76 -14.68
N SER A 54 19.82 -12.78 -13.39
CA SER A 54 20.34 -13.98 -12.74
C SER A 54 19.28 -15.09 -12.68
N SER A 55 19.65 -16.28 -13.16
CA SER A 55 18.85 -17.51 -13.04
C SER A 55 18.72 -18.03 -11.60
N VAL A 56 19.49 -17.47 -10.65
CA VAL A 56 19.49 -17.83 -9.23
C VAL A 56 19.33 -16.55 -8.41
N SER A 57 18.09 -16.16 -8.14
CA SER A 57 17.77 -14.98 -7.32
C SER A 57 17.47 -15.38 -5.88
N GLU A 58 18.09 -14.71 -4.91
CA GLU A 58 17.72 -14.86 -3.49
C GLU A 58 16.34 -14.21 -3.22
N PRO A 59 15.53 -14.76 -2.29
CA PRO A 59 14.26 -14.16 -1.92
C PRO A 59 14.42 -12.71 -1.39
N LEU A 60 13.69 -11.75 -1.97
CA LEU A 60 13.75 -10.32 -1.62
C LEU A 60 13.36 -9.98 -0.18
N GLU A 61 12.58 -10.84 0.47
CA GLU A 61 12.17 -10.70 1.85
C GLU A 61 12.44 -11.99 2.61
N LYS A 62 12.99 -11.85 3.81
CA LYS A 62 13.12 -12.97 4.74
C LYS A 62 11.73 -13.49 5.02
N ARG A 63 11.47 -14.73 4.63
CA ARG A 63 10.28 -15.44 5.11
C ARG A 63 10.47 -15.59 6.61
N GLU A 64 9.58 -15.01 7.40
CA GLU A 64 9.52 -15.35 8.82
C GLU A 64 9.35 -16.87 8.89
N GLU A 65 10.34 -17.54 9.47
CA GLU A 65 10.27 -18.97 9.76
C GLU A 65 9.06 -19.19 10.67
N LYS A 66 7.94 -19.62 10.08
CA LYS A 66 6.84 -20.26 10.80
C LYS A 66 7.26 -21.64 11.35
N GLU A 67 8.55 -21.90 11.57
CA GLU A 67 9.05 -23.15 12.16
C GLU A 67 8.69 -23.31 13.63
N LYS A 68 8.20 -22.26 14.32
CA LYS A 68 7.84 -22.38 15.75
C LYS A 68 6.39 -22.70 16.06
N VAL A 69 5.48 -22.81 15.07
CA VAL A 69 4.04 -23.06 15.36
C VAL A 69 3.59 -24.49 15.04
N ILE A 70 4.28 -25.22 14.17
CA ILE A 70 3.85 -26.57 13.73
C ILE A 70 4.63 -27.70 14.47
N GLY A 71 5.74 -27.39 15.15
CA GLY A 71 6.60 -28.39 15.78
C GLY A 71 6.37 -28.69 17.27
N ASN A 72 5.36 -28.11 17.93
CA ASN A 72 5.19 -28.27 19.39
C ASN A 72 3.75 -28.51 19.85
N LYS A 73 2.92 -29.14 19.01
CA LYS A 73 1.69 -29.79 19.48
C LYS A 73 1.91 -31.30 19.35
N GLU A 74 1.85 -31.97 20.50
CA GLU A 74 1.80 -33.43 20.68
C GLU A 74 3.17 -34.15 20.73
N LYS A 75 3.88 -33.90 21.83
CA LYS A 75 4.40 -35.00 22.66
C LYS A 75 3.40 -35.29 23.78
#